data_AF-A0A5J4PPU1-F1
#
_entry.id   AF-A0A5J4PPU1-F1
#
_cell.length_a   1.000
_cell.length_b   1.000
_cell.length_c   1.000
_cell.angle_alpha   90.00
_cell.angle_beta   90.00
_cell.angle_gamma   90.00
#
_symmetry.space_group_name_H-M   'P 1'
#
loop_
_entity.id
_entity.type
_entity.pdbx_description
1 polymer ?
#
loop_
_entity_poly.entity_id
_entity_poly.type
_entity_poly.pdbx_seq_one_letter_code
_entity_poly.pdbx_strand_id
1 'polypeptide(L)'
;NAKRLRSIYQRVLLLCNEERAITQGSFYDLMYVNQYNWKFNRHKQYAFLRKYKNEILLILANFDELSVEIGINIPAHAFELLELPQLEVCIATDLLTGKEEQITFLPDKLVHTSAGAWNGKILKVSC
;
A
#
# COMPACT_ATOMS: atom_id res chain seq x y z
N ASN A 1 -13.27 4.01 19.16
CA ASN A 1 -14.75 3.89 19.25
C ASN A 1 -15.18 2.61 18.52
N ALA A 2 -15.77 1.63 19.22
CA ALA A 2 -15.89 0.23 18.77
C ALA A 2 -16.58 0.02 17.40
N LYS A 3 -17.53 0.90 17.04
CA LYS A 3 -18.21 0.87 15.74
C LYS A 3 -17.25 1.04 14.55
N ARG A 4 -16.31 1.99 14.64
CA ARG A 4 -15.30 2.23 13.59
C ARG A 4 -14.40 1.02 13.41
N LEU A 5 -13.92 0.46 14.53
CA LEU A 5 -13.06 -0.72 14.52
C LEU A 5 -13.76 -1.90 13.85
N ARG A 6 -15.01 -2.20 14.26
CA ARG A 6 -15.83 -3.25 13.65
C ARG A 6 -16.01 -3.04 12.13
N SER A 7 -16.28 -1.82 11.69
CA SER A 7 -16.44 -1.51 10.27
C SER A 7 -15.15 -1.74 9.48
N ILE A 8 -13.99 -1.37 10.02
CA ILE A 8 -12.70 -1.62 9.38
C ILE A 8 -12.44 -3.13 9.27
N TYR A 9 -12.62 -3.90 10.36
CA TYR A 9 -12.44 -5.35 10.33
C TYR A 9 -13.38 -6.04 9.34
N GLN A 10 -14.66 -5.64 9.33
CA GLN A 10 -15.61 -6.16 8.36
C GLN A 10 -15.15 -5.87 6.93
N ARG A 11 -14.66 -4.65 6.66
CA ARG A 11 -14.14 -4.30 5.33
C ARG A 11 -12.94 -5.14 4.96
N VAL A 12 -11.97 -5.32 5.86
CA VAL A 12 -10.78 -6.16 5.63
C VAL A 12 -11.18 -7.61 5.33
N LEU A 13 -12.12 -8.19 6.08
CA LEU A 13 -12.59 -9.55 5.86
C LEU A 13 -13.33 -9.71 4.52
N LEU A 14 -14.10 -8.71 4.10
CA LEU A 14 -14.73 -8.70 2.77
C LEU A 14 -13.66 -8.66 1.68
N LEU A 15 -12.66 -7.78 1.81
CA LEU A 15 -11.56 -7.68 0.86
C LEU A 15 -10.77 -8.98 0.73
N CYS A 16 -10.58 -9.75 1.81
CA CYS A 16 -9.96 -11.08 1.72
C CYS A 16 -10.73 -12.05 0.81
N ASN A 17 -12.04 -11.88 0.65
CA ASN A 17 -12.87 -12.70 -0.24
C ASN A 17 -12.95 -12.13 -1.67
N GLU A 18 -12.95 -10.80 -1.80
CA GLU A 18 -13.11 -10.09 -3.08
C GLU A 18 -11.80 -9.95 -3.87
N GLU A 19 -10.67 -9.76 -3.19
CA GLU A 19 -9.38 -9.42 -3.78
C GLU A 19 -8.42 -10.61 -3.74
N ARG A 20 -8.21 -11.24 -4.90
CA ARG A 20 -7.33 -12.43 -5.01
C ARG A 20 -5.88 -12.09 -4.70
N ALA A 21 -5.43 -10.86 -4.98
CA ALA A 21 -4.11 -10.40 -4.58
C ALA A 21 -3.85 -10.50 -3.05
N ILE A 22 -4.87 -10.37 -2.21
CA ILE A 22 -4.71 -10.47 -0.74
C ILE A 22 -4.49 -11.93 -0.29
N THR A 23 -5.17 -12.89 -0.90
CA THR A 23 -5.11 -14.29 -0.46
C THR A 23 -4.10 -15.12 -1.23
N GLN A 24 -3.90 -14.83 -2.51
CA GLN A 24 -3.10 -15.63 -3.44
C GLN A 24 -1.93 -14.86 -4.06
N GLY A 25 -1.85 -13.54 -3.87
CA GLY A 25 -0.79 -12.74 -4.48
C GLY A 25 0.58 -12.98 -3.85
N SER A 26 1.61 -12.92 -4.68
CA SER A 26 3.01 -12.90 -4.27
C SER A 26 3.25 -11.74 -3.32
N PHE A 27 3.98 -11.98 -2.23
CA PHE A 27 4.35 -10.99 -1.24
C PHE A 27 5.74 -10.44 -1.52
N TYR A 28 5.91 -9.12 -1.39
CA TYR A 28 7.21 -8.47 -1.48
C TYR A 28 7.33 -7.39 -0.40
N ASP A 29 8.27 -7.58 0.53
CA ASP A 29 8.54 -6.64 1.61
C ASP A 29 9.26 -5.38 1.10
N LEU A 30 8.83 -4.20 1.55
CA LEU A 30 9.46 -2.92 1.22
C LEU A 30 10.24 -2.32 2.39
N MET A 31 10.28 -2.97 3.53
CA MET A 31 10.89 -2.41 4.74
C MET A 31 12.41 -2.27 4.60
N TYR A 32 13.07 -3.23 3.93
CA TYR A 32 14.53 -3.20 3.79
C TYR A 32 15.05 -1.99 2.99
N VAL A 33 14.29 -1.48 2.02
CA VAL A 33 14.67 -0.29 1.23
C VAL A 33 14.24 1.03 1.86
N ASN A 34 13.31 1.01 2.82
CA ASN A 34 12.76 2.22 3.44
C ASN A 34 13.36 2.51 4.84
N GLN A 35 14.40 1.79 5.27
CA GLN A 35 14.95 1.93 6.63
C GLN A 35 15.51 3.32 6.95
N TYR A 36 16.08 4.00 5.95
CA TYR A 36 16.71 5.32 6.08
C TYR A 36 15.93 6.42 5.34
N ASN A 37 14.70 6.13 4.92
CA ASN A 37 13.88 7.08 4.20
C ASN A 37 13.29 8.10 5.18
N TRP A 38 13.64 9.38 5.00
CA TRP A 38 13.20 10.46 5.89
C TRP A 38 11.67 10.71 5.85
N LYS A 39 10.97 10.24 4.80
CA LYS A 39 9.51 10.25 4.69
C LYS A 39 8.85 8.91 5.08
N PHE A 40 9.59 7.98 5.69
CA PHE A 40 9.04 6.70 6.15
C PHE A 40 9.65 6.28 7.50
N ASN A 41 8.83 6.27 8.55
CA ASN A 41 9.27 5.84 9.88
C ASN A 41 9.10 4.33 10.05
N ARG A 42 10.18 3.57 9.83
CA ARG A 42 10.21 2.11 9.95
C ARG A 42 9.72 1.54 11.29
N HIS A 43 9.77 2.32 12.38
CA HIS A 43 9.35 1.87 13.70
C HIS A 43 7.84 1.99 13.93
N LYS A 44 7.16 2.74 13.07
CA LYS A 44 5.72 3.01 13.18
C LYS A 44 4.94 2.73 11.91
N GLN A 45 5.62 2.49 10.80
CA GLN A 45 5.00 2.30 9.50
C GLN A 45 5.52 1.01 8.88
N TYR A 46 4.61 0.26 8.25
CA TYR A 46 4.92 -0.99 7.58
C TYR A 46 4.31 -0.99 6.19
N ALA A 47 5.10 -1.29 5.16
CA ALA A 47 4.66 -1.29 3.78
C ALA A 47 5.16 -2.52 3.01
N PHE A 48 4.29 -3.06 2.15
CA PHE A 48 4.60 -4.21 1.31
C PHE A 48 3.71 -4.26 0.08
N LEU A 49 4.12 -5.01 -0.93
CA LEU A 49 3.34 -5.27 -2.14
C LEU A 49 2.69 -6.65 -2.10
N ARG A 50 1.51 -6.74 -2.72
CA ARG A 50 0.91 -8.00 -3.15
C ARG A 50 0.59 -7.94 -4.65
N LYS A 51 1.02 -8.93 -5.43
CA LYS A 51 0.69 -9.04 -6.86
C LYS A 51 0.04 -10.38 -7.17
N TYR A 52 -1.12 -10.36 -7.82
CA TYR A 52 -1.75 -11.56 -8.37
C TYR A 52 -2.24 -11.29 -9.78
N LYS A 53 -1.64 -11.96 -10.78
CA LYS A 53 -1.88 -11.67 -12.20
C LYS A 53 -1.71 -10.16 -12.46
N ASN A 54 -2.75 -9.48 -12.91
CA ASN A 54 -2.69 -8.05 -13.23
C ASN A 54 -3.13 -7.16 -12.05
N GLU A 55 -3.44 -7.74 -10.89
CA GLU A 55 -3.82 -6.98 -9.69
C GLU A 55 -2.60 -6.69 -8.83
N ILE A 56 -2.37 -5.41 -8.53
CA ILE A 56 -1.26 -4.93 -7.71
C ILE A 56 -1.84 -4.14 -6.55
N LEU A 57 -1.47 -4.55 -5.33
CA LEU A 57 -1.80 -3.86 -4.09
C LEU A 57 -0.53 -3.35 -3.42
N LEU A 58 -0.49 -2.05 -3.13
CA LEU A 58 0.45 -1.46 -2.18
C LEU A 58 -0.26 -1.29 -0.84
N ILE A 59 0.20 -2.03 0.17
CA ILE A 59 -0.40 -2.07 1.49
C ILE A 59 0.49 -1.32 2.45
N LEU A 60 -0.11 -0.41 3.23
CA LEU A 60 0.53 0.44 4.21
C LEU A 60 -0.23 0.36 5.53
N ALA A 61 0.47 0.15 6.63
CA ALA A 61 -0.05 0.24 7.99
C ALA A 61 0.70 1.33 8.76
N ASN A 62 -0.05 2.23 9.40
CA ASN A 62 0.46 3.26 10.30
C ASN A 62 0.06 2.94 11.75
N PHE A 63 1.07 2.62 12.56
CA PHE A 63 0.99 2.40 13.99
C PHE A 63 1.33 3.66 14.79
N ASP A 64 1.42 4.83 14.14
CA ASP A 64 1.52 6.10 14.85
C ASP A 64 0.13 6.59 15.31
N GLU A 65 0.11 7.33 16.41
CA GLU A 65 -1.08 8.03 16.89
C GLU A 65 -1.41 9.29 16.09
N LEU A 66 -0.50 9.68 15.19
CA LEU A 66 -0.66 10.79 14.27
C LEU A 66 -0.93 10.29 12.85
N SER A 67 -1.73 11.05 12.11
CA SER A 67 -1.79 10.91 10.66
C SER A 67 -0.48 11.39 10.04
N VAL A 68 -0.03 10.70 9.01
CA VAL A 68 1.30 10.91 8.42
C VAL A 68 1.23 10.93 6.90
N GLU A 69 1.99 11.85 6.31
CA GLU A 69 2.35 11.82 4.89
C GLU A 69 3.59 10.94 4.73
N ILE A 70 3.56 10.03 3.77
CA ILE A 70 4.55 8.98 3.58
C ILE A 70 5.04 9.00 2.14
N GLY A 71 6.35 8.82 1.96
CA GLY A 71 6.95 8.49 0.68
C GLY A 71 7.50 7.07 0.74
N ILE A 72 7.01 6.16 -0.09
CA ILE A 72 7.43 4.76 -0.09
C ILE A 72 8.35 4.53 -1.29
N ASN A 73 9.57 4.08 -1.03
CA ASN A 73 10.48 3.63 -2.08
C ASN A 73 10.13 2.19 -2.49
N ILE A 74 10.02 1.93 -3.79
CA ILE A 74 9.82 0.61 -4.37
C ILE A 74 10.99 0.37 -5.33
N PRO A 75 11.90 -0.58 -5.05
CA PRO A 75 13.12 -0.73 -5.82
C PRO A 75 12.86 -1.32 -7.21
N ALA A 76 13.73 -1.03 -8.19
CA ALA A 76 13.71 -1.63 -9.53
C ALA A 76 13.54 -3.16 -9.52
N HIS A 77 14.23 -3.85 -8.62
CA HIS A 77 14.12 -5.29 -8.43
C HIS A 77 12.67 -5.77 -8.16
N ALA A 78 11.84 -4.97 -7.47
CA ALA A 78 10.44 -5.32 -7.25
C ALA A 78 9.63 -5.27 -8.55
N PHE A 79 9.91 -4.29 -9.41
CA PHE A 79 9.26 -4.16 -10.72
C PHE A 79 9.65 -5.31 -11.64
N GLU A 80 10.91 -5.73 -11.64
CA GLU A 80 11.39 -6.86 -12.42
C GLU A 80 10.79 -8.19 -11.91
N LEU A 81 10.92 -8.48 -10.61
CA LEU A 81 10.49 -9.75 -10.03
C LEU A 81 8.98 -9.96 -10.11
N LEU A 82 8.19 -8.90 -9.89
CA LEU A 82 6.73 -8.96 -9.92
C LEU A 82 6.16 -8.54 -11.28
N GLU A 83 6.98 -8.26 -12.29
CA GLU A 83 6.56 -7.78 -13.62
C GLU A 83 5.58 -6.59 -13.51
N LEU A 84 5.92 -5.60 -12.68
CA LEU A 84 5.06 -4.45 -12.44
C LEU A 84 5.18 -3.45 -13.59
N PRO A 85 4.08 -2.79 -14.00
CA PRO A 85 4.15 -1.70 -14.94
C PRO A 85 4.85 -0.49 -14.31
N GLN A 86 5.51 0.29 -15.15
CA GLN A 86 6.11 1.57 -14.78
C GLN A 86 5.17 2.69 -15.21
N LEU A 87 4.55 3.38 -14.25
CA LEU A 87 3.50 4.36 -14.50
C LEU A 87 3.89 5.70 -13.87
N GLU A 88 4.15 6.71 -14.71
CA GLU A 88 4.51 8.04 -14.22
C GLU A 88 3.34 8.71 -13.48
N VAL A 89 2.12 8.47 -13.98
CA VAL A 89 0.86 8.86 -13.35
C VAL A 89 -0.09 7.68 -13.43
N CYS A 90 -0.60 7.22 -12.29
CA CYS A 90 -1.71 6.27 -12.23
C CYS A 90 -2.71 6.65 -11.14
N ILE A 91 -3.95 6.24 -11.34
CA ILE A 91 -5.00 6.35 -10.33
C ILE A 91 -5.04 5.04 -9.55
N ALA A 92 -4.84 5.15 -8.24
CA ALA A 92 -4.97 4.05 -7.32
C ALA A 92 -6.21 4.22 -6.45
N THR A 93 -6.91 3.13 -6.18
CA THR A 93 -8.09 3.15 -5.30
C THR A 93 -7.71 2.60 -3.92
N ASP A 94 -7.96 3.36 -2.86
CA ASP A 94 -7.87 2.86 -1.49
C ASP A 94 -9.06 1.93 -1.20
N LEU A 95 -8.81 0.63 -1.18
CA LEU A 95 -9.86 -0.38 -1.00
C LEU A 95 -10.57 -0.29 0.36
N LEU A 96 -9.94 0.32 1.37
CA LEU A 96 -10.57 0.50 2.68
C LEU A 96 -11.63 1.62 2.67
N THR A 97 -11.44 2.66 1.85
CA THR A 97 -12.31 3.85 1.85
C THR A 97 -13.09 4.03 0.55
N GLY A 98 -12.69 3.36 -0.53
CA GLY A 98 -13.20 3.54 -1.89
C GLY A 98 -12.74 4.82 -2.58
N LYS A 99 -11.85 5.61 -1.94
CA LYS A 99 -11.36 6.87 -2.51
C LYS A 99 -10.22 6.60 -3.48
N GLU A 100 -10.17 7.40 -4.54
CA GLU A 100 -9.07 7.38 -5.50
C GLU A 100 -8.01 8.43 -5.12
N GLU A 101 -6.76 8.09 -5.42
CA GLU A 101 -5.63 9.01 -5.34
C GLU A 101 -4.71 8.83 -6.53
N GLN A 102 -4.15 9.93 -7.00
CA GLN A 102 -3.15 9.93 -8.06
C GLN A 102 -1.78 9.68 -7.44
N ILE A 103 -1.06 8.67 -7.94
CA ILE A 103 0.28 8.33 -7.48
C ILE A 103 1.23 8.22 -8.68
N THR A 104 2.53 8.26 -8.37
CA THR A 104 3.59 7.86 -9.30
C THR A 104 4.10 6.50 -8.88
N PHE A 105 4.18 5.57 -9.83
CA PHE A 105 4.53 4.17 -9.59
C PHE A 105 5.73 3.77 -10.47
N LEU A 106 6.92 4.21 -10.04
CA LEU A 106 8.20 4.06 -10.76
C LEU A 106 9.30 3.61 -9.78
N PRO A 107 10.32 2.86 -10.25
CA PRO A 107 11.35 2.27 -9.39
C PRO A 107 12.28 3.26 -8.67
N ASP A 108 12.42 4.47 -9.21
CA ASP A 108 13.32 5.50 -8.68
C ASP A 108 12.57 6.73 -8.15
N LYS A 109 11.25 6.65 -8.02
CA LYS A 109 10.42 7.73 -7.46
C LYS A 109 9.63 7.22 -6.26
N LEU A 110 9.50 8.07 -5.24
CA LEU A 110 8.70 7.74 -4.07
C LEU A 110 7.21 7.72 -4.45
N VAL A 111 6.52 6.66 -4.05
CA VAL A 111 5.05 6.67 -4.03
C VAL A 111 4.63 7.55 -2.86
N HIS A 112 4.06 8.71 -3.16
CA HIS A 112 3.54 9.63 -2.14
C HIS A 112 2.09 9.29 -1.81
N THR A 113 1.82 9.09 -0.51
CA THR A 113 0.48 8.83 0.01
C THR A 113 0.43 9.25 1.48
N SER A 114 -0.73 9.07 2.11
CA SER A 114 -0.93 9.34 3.53
C SER A 114 -1.65 8.20 4.23
N ALA A 115 -1.43 8.07 5.54
CA ALA A 115 -2.19 7.17 6.38
C ALA A 115 -2.67 7.90 7.64
N GLY A 116 -3.91 7.62 8.03
CA GLY A 116 -4.45 8.14 9.28
C GLY A 116 -3.79 7.52 10.50
N ALA A 117 -3.94 8.16 11.67
CA ALA A 117 -3.55 7.59 12.96
C ALA A 117 -4.15 6.20 13.19
N TRP A 118 -3.32 5.25 13.65
CA TRP A 118 -3.70 3.86 13.95
C TRP A 118 -4.53 3.21 12.82
N ASN A 119 -4.11 3.39 11.57
CA ASN A 119 -4.90 3.00 10.41
C ASN A 119 -4.05 2.34 9.31
N GLY A 120 -4.73 1.60 8.44
CA GLY A 120 -4.13 1.09 7.20
C GLY A 120 -4.61 1.85 5.97
N LYS A 121 -3.95 1.59 4.85
CA LYS A 121 -4.35 1.98 3.49
C LYS A 121 -3.97 0.85 2.53
N ILE A 122 -4.86 0.51 1.61
CA ILE A 122 -4.64 -0.54 0.61
C ILE A 122 -4.88 0.07 -0.76
N LEU A 123 -3.81 0.46 -1.45
CA LEU A 123 -3.88 1.05 -2.77
C LEU A 123 -3.88 -0.03 -3.84
N LYS A 124 -4.99 -0.17 -4.56
CA LYS A 124 -5.07 -0.99 -5.77
C LYS A 124 -4.66 -0.13 -6.95
N VAL A 125 -3.57 -0.52 -7.62
CA VAL A 125 -3.05 0.17 -8.81
C VAL A 125 -3.83 -0.31 -10.02
N SER A 126 -4.56 0.59 -10.67
CA SER A 126 -5.23 0.31 -11.94
C SER A 126 -4.22 0.43 -13.08
N CYS A 127 -4.05 -0.66 -13.83
CA CYS A 127 -3.15 -0.76 -14.98
C CYS A 127 -3.95 -0.72 -16.28
#